data_AF-A0A7C6KYT5-F1
#
_entry.id   AF-A0A7C6KYT5-F1
#
_cell.length_a   1.000
_cell.length_b   1.000
_cell.length_c   1.000
_cell.angle_alpha   90.00
_cell.angle_beta   90.00
_cell.angle_gamma   90.00
#
_symmetry.space_group_name_H-M   'P 1'
#
loop_
_entity.id
_entity.type
_entity.pdbx_description
1 polymer ?
#
loop_
_entity_poly.entity_id
_entity_poly.type
_entity_poly.pdbx_seq_one_letter_code
_entity_poly.pdbx_strand_id
1 'polypeptide(L)'
;MNIVDMAILLIIAYFIYTGFIKGFIMTLYGMASIVLSWILTKRLYPVVEQLILRNNKLVSLIVKITGYGDAILSGASTKMIVILISFVFTFLLSLLFLKAVAVTINKLMDYPVIRTFNRVGGGILGAIEGFAFLFLLFGLLSVVNGMLPLSYWTYIEKSQFAKLFLTNKDFIKLLLL
;
A
#
# COMPACT_ATOMS: atom_id res chain seq x y z
N MET A 1 -7.46 -26.40 18.60
CA MET A 1 -7.47 -25.25 17.67
C MET A 1 -8.89 -24.85 17.39
N ASN A 2 -9.23 -23.58 17.59
CA ASN A 2 -10.54 -23.04 17.22
C ASN A 2 -10.61 -22.77 15.71
N ILE A 3 -11.80 -22.59 15.15
CA ILE A 3 -12.00 -22.23 13.74
C ILE A 3 -11.27 -20.95 13.36
N VAL A 4 -11.18 -19.98 14.28
CA VAL A 4 -10.44 -18.73 14.09
C VAL A 4 -8.93 -18.98 14.00
N ASP A 5 -8.37 -19.92 14.79
CA ASP A 5 -6.95 -20.29 14.70
C ASP A 5 -6.63 -20.88 13.32
N MET A 6 -7.51 -21.75 12.82
CA MET A 6 -7.37 -22.36 11.50
C MET A 6 -7.47 -21.31 10.39
N ALA A 7 -8.40 -20.36 10.49
CA ALA A 7 -8.54 -19.26 9.55
C ALA A 7 -7.28 -18.38 9.51
N ILE A 8 -6.72 -18.02 10.67
CA ILE A 8 -5.47 -17.24 10.76
C ILE A 8 -4.32 -17.99 10.08
N LEU A 9 -4.14 -19.28 10.38
CA LEU A 9 -3.09 -20.08 9.77
C LEU A 9 -3.26 -20.20 8.25
N LEU A 10 -4.50 -20.34 7.75
CA LEU A 10 -4.78 -20.35 6.32
C LEU A 10 -4.43 -19.02 5.65
N ILE A 11 -4.72 -17.88 6.30
CA ILE A 11 -4.35 -16.56 5.80
C ILE A 11 -2.82 -16.44 5.73
N ILE A 12 -2.10 -16.81 6.80
CA ILE A 12 -0.62 -16.77 6.80
C ILE A 12 -0.07 -17.69 5.71
N ALA A 13 -0.59 -18.93 5.60
CA ALA A 13 -0.16 -19.88 4.57
C ALA A 13 -0.41 -19.34 3.15
N TYR A 14 -1.55 -18.69 2.92
CA TYR A 14 -1.87 -18.04 1.65
C TYR A 14 -0.86 -16.92 1.31
N PHE A 15 -0.53 -16.07 2.27
CA PHE A 15 0.46 -15.01 2.05
C PHE A 15 1.88 -15.56 1.85
N ILE A 16 2.28 -16.61 2.59
CA ILE A 16 3.55 -17.32 2.36
C ILE A 16 3.58 -17.91 0.95
N TYR A 17 2.51 -18.59 0.53
CA TYR A 17 2.42 -19.23 -0.77
C TYR A 17 2.49 -18.20 -1.91
N THR A 18 1.68 -17.14 -1.81
CA THR A 18 1.71 -16.06 -2.81
C THR A 18 3.06 -15.36 -2.82
N GLY A 19 3.70 -15.16 -1.66
CA GLY A 19 5.03 -14.58 -1.57
C GLY A 19 6.11 -15.46 -2.19
N PHE A 20 6.02 -16.78 -1.98
CA PHE A 20 6.92 -17.75 -2.58
C PHE A 20 6.81 -17.79 -4.11
N ILE A 21 5.59 -17.66 -4.65
CA ILE A 21 5.36 -17.60 -6.11
C ILE A 21 5.85 -16.27 -6.69
N LYS A 22 5.54 -15.16 -6.04
CA LYS A 22 5.92 -13.81 -6.50
C LYS A 22 7.44 -13.59 -6.45
N GLY A 23 8.11 -14.19 -5.49
CA GLY A 23 9.53 -13.96 -5.21
C GLY A 23 9.77 -12.72 -4.34
N PHE A 24 10.96 -12.66 -3.75
CA PHE A 24 11.41 -11.67 -2.77
C PHE A 24 11.33 -10.24 -3.31
N ILE A 25 11.79 -10.00 -4.53
CA ILE A 25 11.81 -8.65 -5.09
C ILE A 25 10.38 -8.12 -5.28
N MET A 26 9.47 -8.97 -5.76
CA MET A 26 8.11 -8.54 -6.03
C MET A 26 7.29 -8.39 -4.75
N THR A 27 7.50 -9.23 -3.73
CA THR A 27 6.86 -9.05 -2.41
C THR A 27 7.39 -7.82 -1.69
N LEU A 28 8.71 -7.59 -1.71
CA LEU A 28 9.31 -6.39 -1.13
C LEU A 28 8.82 -5.12 -1.83
N TYR A 29 8.71 -5.15 -3.17
CA TYR A 29 8.10 -4.07 -3.93
C TYR A 29 6.65 -3.81 -3.48
N GLY A 30 5.84 -4.85 -3.28
CA GLY A 30 4.48 -4.70 -2.77
C GLY A 30 4.40 -3.93 -1.45
N MET A 31 5.32 -4.22 -0.52
CA MET A 31 5.38 -3.56 0.78
C MET A 31 5.92 -2.12 0.71
N ALA A 32 6.98 -1.90 -0.07
CA ALA A 32 7.74 -0.65 -0.06
C ALA A 32 7.31 0.37 -1.12
N SER A 33 6.61 -0.06 -2.19
CA SER A 33 6.36 0.77 -3.38
C SER A 33 5.60 2.05 -3.10
N ILE A 34 4.60 2.04 -2.21
CA ILE A 34 3.82 3.23 -1.86
C ILE A 34 4.72 4.28 -1.19
N VAL A 35 5.51 3.84 -0.20
CA VAL A 35 6.42 4.73 0.55
C VAL A 35 7.51 5.28 -0.38
N LEU A 36 8.14 4.41 -1.17
CA LEU A 36 9.17 4.80 -2.14
C LEU A 36 8.60 5.74 -3.21
N SER A 37 7.40 5.48 -3.72
CA SER A 37 6.73 6.34 -4.70
C SER A 37 6.44 7.71 -4.11
N TRP A 38 6.00 7.78 -2.85
CA TRP A 38 5.77 9.06 -2.19
C TRP A 38 7.05 9.87 -2.02
N ILE A 39 8.15 9.21 -1.60
CA ILE A 39 9.47 9.84 -1.48
C ILE A 39 9.95 10.38 -2.83
N LEU A 40 9.84 9.58 -3.91
CA LEU A 40 10.17 10.00 -5.26
C LEU A 40 9.29 11.17 -5.72
N THR A 41 7.99 11.09 -5.45
CA THR A 41 7.02 12.12 -5.81
C THR A 41 7.39 13.46 -5.20
N LYS A 42 7.73 13.51 -3.90
CA LYS A 42 8.14 14.76 -3.24
C LYS A 42 9.29 15.48 -3.95
N ARG A 43 10.19 14.73 -4.61
CA ARG A 43 11.32 15.29 -5.35
C ARG A 43 10.97 15.67 -6.79
N LEU A 44 10.09 14.90 -7.44
CA LEU A 44 9.81 15.03 -8.87
C LEU A 44 8.59 15.90 -9.18
N TYR A 45 7.60 15.99 -8.28
CA TYR A 45 6.38 16.75 -8.53
C TYR A 45 6.63 18.25 -8.82
N PRO A 46 7.61 18.95 -8.20
CA PRO A 46 7.84 20.36 -8.50
C PRO A 46 8.34 20.57 -9.93
N VAL A 47 9.09 19.59 -10.48
CA VAL A 47 9.55 19.63 -11.86
C VAL A 47 8.36 19.50 -12.81
N VAL A 48 7.47 18.54 -12.55
CA VAL A 48 6.25 18.34 -13.34
C VAL A 48 5.32 19.56 -13.26
N GLU A 49 5.15 20.14 -12.08
CA GLU A 49 4.40 21.38 -11.87
C GLU A 49 4.91 22.51 -12.77
N GLN A 50 6.22 22.74 -12.77
CA GLN A 50 6.83 23.78 -13.61
C GLN A 50 6.65 23.50 -15.10
N LEU A 51 6.74 22.24 -15.54
CA LEU A 51 6.52 21.87 -16.95
C LEU A 51 5.08 22.13 -17.39
N ILE A 52 4.10 21.85 -16.51
CA ILE A 52 2.68 22.12 -16.79
C ILE A 52 2.43 23.63 -16.82
N LEU A 53 2.91 24.38 -15.83
CA LEU A 53 2.70 25.84 -15.75
C LEU A 53 3.36 26.60 -16.90
N ARG A 54 4.47 26.09 -17.45
CA ARG A 54 5.12 26.69 -18.64
C ARG A 54 4.31 26.48 -19.92
N ASN A 55 3.38 25.54 -19.95
CA ASN A 55 2.63 25.20 -21.15
C ASN A 55 1.17 25.66 -21.04
N ASN A 56 0.89 26.86 -21.56
CA ASN A 56 -0.44 27.49 -21.53
C ASN A 56 -1.56 26.60 -22.12
N LYS A 57 -1.23 25.72 -23.08
CA LYS A 57 -2.20 24.75 -23.62
C LYS A 57 -2.58 23.71 -22.57
N LEU A 58 -1.62 23.19 -21.81
CA LEU A 58 -1.89 22.22 -20.74
C LEU A 58 -2.67 22.88 -19.59
N VAL A 59 -2.28 24.10 -19.20
CA VAL A 59 -3.00 24.86 -18.17
C VAL A 59 -4.46 25.09 -18.57
N SER A 60 -4.70 25.57 -19.80
CA SER A 60 -6.07 25.81 -20.27
C SER A 60 -6.90 24.53 -20.40
N LEU A 61 -6.30 23.38 -20.75
CA LEU A 61 -6.99 22.08 -20.74
C LEU A 61 -7.39 21.66 -19.32
N ILE A 62 -6.51 21.82 -18.34
CA ILE A 62 -6.80 21.52 -16.94
C ILE A 62 -7.97 22.38 -16.43
N VAL A 63 -7.93 23.69 -16.71
CA VAL A 63 -9.01 24.64 -16.35
C VAL A 63 -10.34 24.22 -16.96
N LYS A 64 -10.36 23.85 -18.25
CA LYS A 64 -11.57 23.37 -18.93
C LYS A 64 -12.12 22.07 -18.34
N ILE A 65 -11.27 21.06 -18.10
CA ILE A 65 -11.69 19.74 -17.59
C ILE A 65 -12.19 19.83 -16.15
N THR A 66 -11.60 20.72 -15.34
CA THR A 66 -11.97 20.88 -13.93
C THR A 66 -13.23 21.73 -13.74
N GLY A 67 -13.77 22.36 -14.79
CA GLY A 67 -14.98 23.19 -14.71
C GLY A 67 -14.78 24.50 -13.95
N TYR A 68 -13.55 24.81 -13.54
CA TYR A 68 -13.15 26.12 -13.06
C TYR A 68 -13.05 27.04 -14.29
N GLY A 69 -14.17 27.61 -14.76
CA GLY A 69 -14.15 28.59 -15.86
C GLY A 69 -13.26 29.81 -15.55
N ASP A 70 -13.15 30.75 -16.50
CA ASP A 70 -12.33 31.98 -16.46
C ASP A 70 -12.50 32.87 -15.19
N ALA A 71 -13.40 32.52 -14.27
CA ALA A 71 -13.72 33.23 -13.04
C ALA A 71 -12.68 33.10 -11.90
N ILE A 72 -11.58 32.36 -12.05
CA ILE A 72 -10.48 32.40 -11.06
C ILE A 72 -9.14 32.74 -11.72
N LEU A 73 -9.09 33.96 -12.25
CA LEU A 73 -7.89 34.75 -12.56
C LEU A 73 -7.09 35.15 -11.30
N SER A 74 -7.11 34.34 -10.23
CA SER A 74 -6.13 34.45 -9.16
C SER A 74 -5.10 33.35 -9.38
N GLY A 75 -3.86 33.72 -9.71
CA GLY A 75 -2.79 32.74 -9.96
C GLY A 75 -2.58 31.72 -8.83
N ALA A 76 -3.12 31.97 -7.63
CA ALA A 76 -3.10 31.06 -6.50
C ALA A 76 -3.97 29.80 -6.70
N SER A 77 -5.23 29.92 -7.15
CA SER A 77 -6.14 28.76 -7.23
C SER A 77 -5.78 27.82 -8.38
N THR A 78 -5.40 28.37 -9.54
CA THR A 78 -4.87 27.58 -10.66
C THR A 78 -3.61 26.84 -10.25
N LYS A 79 -2.72 27.49 -9.49
CA LYS A 79 -1.47 26.87 -9.02
C LYS A 79 -1.75 25.71 -8.05
N MET A 80 -2.70 25.84 -7.12
CA MET A 80 -3.07 24.73 -6.22
C MET A 80 -3.58 23.51 -6.99
N ILE A 81 -4.45 23.71 -7.99
CA ILE A 81 -4.96 22.62 -8.83
C ILE A 81 -3.83 21.97 -9.62
N VAL A 82 -2.94 22.76 -10.21
CA VAL A 82 -1.78 22.23 -10.94
C VAL A 82 -0.83 21.47 -10.02
N ILE A 83 -0.59 21.94 -8.78
CA ILE A 83 0.20 21.21 -7.77
C ILE A 83 -0.42 19.85 -7.49
N LEU A 84 -1.73 19.80 -7.21
CA LEU A 84 -2.42 18.56 -6.90
C LEU A 84 -2.38 17.57 -8.06
N ILE A 85 -2.66 18.03 -9.28
CA ILE A 85 -2.58 17.20 -10.49
C ILE A 85 -1.15 16.72 -10.72
N SER A 86 -0.16 17.59 -10.56
CA SER A 86 1.26 17.24 -10.71
C SER A 86 1.67 16.19 -9.70
N PHE A 87 1.24 16.33 -8.45
CA PHE A 87 1.52 15.36 -7.40
C PHE A 87 0.90 14.00 -7.72
N VAL A 88 -0.39 13.94 -8.04
CA VAL A 88 -1.09 12.68 -8.37
C VAL A 88 -0.47 12.03 -9.60
N PHE A 89 -0.26 12.80 -10.67
CA PHE A 89 0.36 12.30 -11.91
C PHE A 89 1.77 11.75 -11.65
N THR A 90 2.61 12.49 -10.93
CA THR A 90 3.97 12.07 -10.59
C THR A 90 3.97 10.83 -9.71
N PHE A 91 3.02 10.72 -8.77
CA PHE A 91 2.88 9.54 -7.91
C PHE A 91 2.54 8.29 -8.70
N LEU A 92 1.56 8.37 -9.62
CA LEU A 92 1.22 7.27 -10.52
C LEU A 92 2.39 6.89 -11.42
N LEU A 93 3.10 7.88 -11.97
CA LEU A 93 4.28 7.62 -12.81
C LEU A 93 5.41 6.96 -12.00
N SER A 94 5.61 7.39 -10.76
CA SER A 94 6.61 6.81 -9.84
C SER A 94 6.27 5.36 -9.51
N LEU A 95 4.99 5.04 -9.28
CA LEU A 95 4.53 3.66 -9.08
C LEU A 95 4.83 2.78 -10.30
N LEU A 96 4.51 3.27 -11.51
CA LEU A 96 4.78 2.55 -12.76
C LEU A 96 6.29 2.34 -12.98
N PHE A 97 7.09 3.37 -12.72
CA PHE A 97 8.54 3.30 -12.83
C PHE A 97 9.14 2.28 -11.86
N LEU A 98 8.79 2.36 -10.57
CA LEU A 98 9.26 1.40 -9.57
C LEU A 98 8.81 -0.03 -9.91
N LYS A 99 7.60 -0.21 -10.43
CA LYS A 99 7.13 -1.51 -10.91
C LYS A 99 8.01 -2.03 -12.05
N ALA A 100 8.34 -1.20 -13.04
CA ALA A 100 9.20 -1.59 -14.15
C ALA A 100 10.60 -2.00 -13.67
N VAL A 101 11.18 -1.23 -12.73
CA VAL A 101 12.46 -1.57 -12.08
C VAL A 101 12.36 -2.90 -11.34
N ALA A 102 11.34 -3.07 -10.49
CA ALA A 102 11.16 -4.28 -9.70
C ALA A 102 10.98 -5.52 -10.59
N VAL A 103 10.19 -5.44 -11.66
CA VAL A 103 10.01 -6.53 -12.62
C VAL A 103 11.33 -6.88 -13.31
N THR A 104 12.14 -5.88 -13.65
CA THR A 104 13.44 -6.10 -14.29
C THR A 104 14.41 -6.81 -13.34
N ILE A 105 14.51 -6.34 -12.09
CA ILE A 105 15.33 -7.00 -11.07
C ILE A 105 14.82 -8.42 -10.79
N ASN A 106 13.50 -8.61 -10.71
CA ASN A 106 12.92 -9.94 -10.46
C ASN A 106 13.26 -10.94 -11.57
N LYS A 107 13.27 -10.52 -12.84
CA LYS A 107 13.74 -11.35 -13.95
C LYS A 107 15.20 -11.76 -13.78
N LEU A 108 16.05 -10.85 -13.30
CA LEU A 108 17.45 -11.17 -12.98
C LEU A 108 17.55 -12.16 -11.80
N MET A 109 16.59 -12.16 -10.88
CA MET A 109 16.58 -13.08 -9.75
C MET A 109 16.06 -14.48 -10.09
N ASP A 110 15.51 -14.69 -11.29
CA ASP A 110 15.00 -16.01 -11.72
C ASP A 110 16.10 -16.94 -12.27
N TYR A 111 17.37 -16.51 -12.28
CA TYR A 111 18.49 -17.38 -12.65
C TYR A 111 18.69 -18.54 -11.65
N PRO A 112 19.10 -19.74 -12.11
CA PRO A 112 19.02 -20.99 -11.33
C PRO A 112 19.62 -20.93 -9.91
N VAL A 113 20.74 -20.22 -9.74
CA VAL A 113 21.46 -20.14 -8.46
C VAL A 113 20.75 -19.20 -7.46
N ILE A 114 20.15 -18.12 -7.94
CA ILE A 114 19.53 -17.06 -7.12
C ILE A 114 18.00 -17.18 -7.01
N ARG A 115 17.39 -18.03 -7.85
CA ARG A 115 15.94 -18.30 -7.86
C ARG A 115 15.44 -18.86 -6.54
N THR A 116 16.20 -19.75 -5.91
CA THR A 116 15.83 -20.34 -4.62
C THR A 116 15.79 -19.26 -3.53
N PHE A 117 16.79 -18.38 -3.49
CA PHE A 117 16.80 -17.24 -2.57
C PHE A 117 15.62 -16.30 -2.86
N ASN A 118 15.35 -16.00 -4.13
CA ASN A 118 14.21 -15.18 -4.52
C ASN A 118 12.90 -15.76 -3.99
N ARG A 119 12.64 -17.06 -4.19
CA ARG A 119 11.39 -17.69 -3.76
C ARG A 119 11.28 -17.83 -2.24
N VAL A 120 12.32 -18.32 -1.57
CA VAL A 120 12.32 -18.49 -0.11
C VAL A 120 12.20 -17.15 0.59
N GLY A 121 13.00 -16.15 0.18
CA GLY A 121 12.87 -14.79 0.68
C GLY A 121 11.47 -14.22 0.42
N GLY A 122 10.89 -14.51 -0.74
CA GLY A 122 9.51 -14.19 -1.07
C GLY A 122 8.50 -14.80 -0.08
N GLY A 123 8.67 -16.07 0.28
CA GLY A 123 7.82 -16.74 1.28
C GLY A 123 7.97 -16.14 2.68
N ILE A 124 9.19 -15.80 3.10
CA ILE A 124 9.45 -15.13 4.40
C ILE A 124 8.80 -13.76 4.43
N LEU A 125 9.01 -12.94 3.39
CA LEU A 125 8.35 -11.64 3.27
C LEU A 125 6.83 -11.79 3.19
N GLY A 126 6.33 -12.81 2.52
CA GLY A 126 4.91 -13.17 2.51
C GLY A 126 4.38 -13.45 3.90
N ALA A 127 5.10 -14.20 4.74
CA ALA A 127 4.70 -14.39 6.15
C ALA A 127 4.58 -13.06 6.89
N ILE A 128 5.54 -12.14 6.70
CA ILE A 128 5.52 -10.80 7.31
C ILE A 128 4.34 -9.99 6.79
N GLU A 129 4.07 -10.01 5.48
CA GLU A 129 2.93 -9.34 4.84
C GLU A 129 1.60 -9.87 5.39
N GLY A 130 1.46 -11.19 5.51
CA GLY A 130 0.28 -11.83 6.10
C GLY A 130 0.11 -11.50 7.58
N PHE A 131 1.20 -11.46 8.35
CA PHE A 131 1.16 -11.05 9.75
C PHE A 131 0.73 -9.58 9.89
N ALA A 132 1.29 -8.68 9.09
CA ALA A 132 0.91 -7.27 9.06
C ALA A 132 -0.55 -7.08 8.63
N PHE A 133 -1.02 -7.84 7.63
CA PHE A 133 -2.41 -7.85 7.19
C PHE A 133 -3.36 -8.28 8.31
N LEU A 134 -3.05 -9.39 8.99
CA LEU A 134 -3.85 -9.86 10.13
C LEU A 134 -3.85 -8.85 11.28
N PHE A 135 -2.71 -8.21 11.52
CA PHE A 135 -2.60 -7.18 12.53
C PHE A 135 -3.55 -6.00 12.24
N LEU A 136 -3.58 -5.51 10.99
CA LEU A 136 -4.53 -4.49 10.56
C LEU A 136 -5.98 -4.98 10.63
N LEU A 137 -6.26 -6.21 10.18
CA LEU A 137 -7.59 -6.82 10.19
C LEU A 137 -8.17 -6.90 11.62
N PHE A 138 -7.39 -7.43 12.57
CA PHE A 138 -7.81 -7.52 13.97
C PHE A 138 -7.88 -6.16 14.66
N GLY A 139 -7.00 -5.22 14.27
CA GLY A 139 -7.11 -3.81 14.69
C GLY A 139 -8.47 -3.23 14.32
N LEU A 140 -8.88 -3.37 13.04
CA LEU A 140 -10.19 -2.92 12.57
C LEU A 140 -11.35 -3.66 13.24
N LEU A 141 -11.25 -4.98 13.42
CA LEU A 141 -12.24 -5.78 14.16
C LEU A 141 -12.45 -5.25 15.58
N SER A 142 -11.37 -4.87 16.27
CA SER A 142 -11.45 -4.29 17.61
C SER A 142 -12.21 -2.97 17.64
N VAL A 143 -12.12 -2.15 16.59
CA VAL A 143 -12.88 -0.88 16.50
C VAL A 143 -14.38 -1.15 16.40
N VAL A 144 -14.78 -2.18 15.64
CA VAL A 144 -16.18 -2.52 15.39
C VAL A 144 -16.75 -3.55 16.38
N ASN A 145 -16.10 -3.75 17.53
CA ASN A 145 -16.50 -4.77 18.50
C ASN A 145 -17.96 -4.68 18.94
N GLY A 146 -18.45 -3.47 19.23
CA GLY A 146 -19.84 -3.24 19.60
C GLY A 146 -20.87 -3.47 18.47
N MET A 147 -20.43 -3.71 17.22
CA MET A 147 -21.31 -3.90 16.06
C MET A 147 -21.52 -5.38 15.69
N LEU A 148 -20.65 -6.27 16.17
CA LEU A 148 -20.72 -7.71 15.86
C LEU A 148 -21.47 -8.48 16.97
N PRO A 149 -22.29 -9.49 16.63
CA PRO A 149 -22.95 -10.34 17.63
C PRO A 149 -21.97 -11.03 18.60
N LEU A 150 -22.35 -11.11 19.88
CA LEU A 150 -21.54 -11.71 20.96
C LEU A 150 -21.05 -13.14 20.67
N SER A 151 -21.80 -13.90 19.88
CA SER A 151 -21.44 -15.25 19.46
C SER A 151 -20.12 -15.29 18.70
N TYR A 152 -19.85 -14.32 17.81
CA TYR A 152 -18.61 -14.26 17.03
C TYR A 152 -17.41 -13.87 17.89
N TRP A 153 -17.59 -12.93 18.82
CA TRP A 153 -16.54 -12.52 19.76
C TRP A 153 -16.06 -13.65 20.64
N THR A 154 -16.96 -14.52 21.07
CA THR A 154 -16.62 -15.70 21.86
C THR A 154 -15.63 -16.62 21.14
N TYR A 155 -15.75 -16.78 19.82
CA TYR A 155 -14.79 -17.57 19.04
C TYR A 155 -13.44 -16.86 18.91
N ILE A 156 -13.44 -15.53 18.75
CA ILE A 156 -12.22 -14.74 18.64
C ILE A 156 -11.44 -14.76 19.96
N GLU A 157 -12.10 -14.57 21.10
CA GLU A 157 -11.45 -14.54 22.43
C GLU A 157 -10.88 -15.90 22.84
N LYS A 158 -11.52 -17.00 22.42
CA LYS A 158 -11.03 -18.36 22.68
C LYS A 158 -9.82 -18.74 21.83
N SER A 159 -9.55 -18.03 20.73
CA SER A 159 -8.41 -18.31 19.85
C SER A 159 -7.08 -17.98 20.51
N GLN A 160 -6.09 -18.86 20.35
CA GLN A 160 -4.74 -18.63 20.86
C GLN A 160 -4.00 -17.62 19.99
N PHE A 161 -4.18 -17.68 18.67
CA PHE A 161 -3.49 -16.78 17.74
C PHE A 161 -4.13 -15.39 17.67
N ALA A 162 -5.46 -15.28 17.75
CA ALA A 162 -6.13 -13.97 17.74
C ALA A 162 -5.68 -13.08 18.90
N LYS A 163 -5.36 -13.68 20.05
CA LYS A 163 -4.80 -12.96 21.21
C LYS A 163 -3.50 -12.25 20.89
N LEU A 164 -2.64 -12.79 20.01
CA LEU A 164 -1.38 -12.14 19.63
C LEU A 164 -1.63 -10.77 18.96
N PHE A 165 -2.74 -10.63 18.23
CA PHE A 165 -3.10 -9.40 17.52
C PHE A 165 -3.94 -8.45 18.36
N LEU A 166 -4.77 -8.98 19.27
CA LEU A 166 -5.66 -8.17 20.13
C LEU A 166 -5.02 -7.67 21.43
N THR A 167 -3.96 -8.32 21.92
CA THR A 167 -3.36 -7.99 23.23
C THR A 167 -2.52 -6.70 23.17
N ASN A 168 -2.03 -6.32 21.99
CA ASN A 168 -1.11 -5.20 21.85
C ASN A 168 -1.86 -3.85 21.82
N LYS A 169 -2.33 -3.43 23.01
CA LYS A 169 -3.18 -2.25 23.22
C LYS A 169 -2.55 -0.93 22.75
N ASP A 170 -1.23 -0.84 22.68
CA ASP A 170 -0.54 0.41 22.33
C ASP A 170 -0.73 0.80 20.86
N PHE A 171 -0.76 -0.17 19.94
CA PHE A 171 -1.07 0.12 18.54
C PHE A 171 -2.58 0.31 18.30
N ILE A 172 -3.43 -0.44 19.01
CA ILE A 172 -4.89 -0.24 18.94
C ILE A 172 -5.25 1.19 19.37
N LYS A 173 -4.57 1.74 20.39
CA LYS A 173 -4.70 3.14 20.77
C LYS A 173 -4.23 4.11 19.70
N LEU A 174 -3.18 3.81 18.94
CA LEU A 174 -2.68 4.65 17.84
C LEU A 174 -3.68 4.72 16.67
N LEU A 175 -4.45 3.65 16.43
CA LEU A 175 -5.42 3.56 15.34
C LEU A 175 -6.80 4.13 15.71
N LEU A 176 -7.07 4.28 17.01
CA LEU A 176 -8.30 4.86 17.58
C LEU A 176 -8.18 6.36 17.91
N LEU A 177 -7.04 6.99 17.59
CA LEU A 177 -6.73 8.40 17.83
C LEU A 177 -6.84 9.19 16.53
#